data_AF-A0A921E4H0-F1
#
_entry.id   AF-A0A921E4H0-F1
#
_cell.length_a   1.000
_cell.length_b   1.000
_cell.length_c   1.000
_cell.angle_alpha   90.00
_cell.angle_beta   90.00
_cell.angle_gamma   90.00
#
_symmetry.space_group_name_H-M   'P 1'
#
loop_
_entity.id
_entity.type
_entity.pdbx_description
1 polymer ?
#
loop_
_entity_poly.entity_id
_entity_poly.type
_entity_poly.pdbx_seq_one_letter_code
_entity_poly.pdbx_strand_id
1 'polypeptide(L)'
;MVLSEAEALARLEELRRQRDAIERQIADLLLYLELGRRLGGPAGPAALPPDRAEPAQAPSPPVPPPPAPAPIPASPAAVPAGERDRPPAPPAAEAGEPEAGLSETVLARRYGRAVIEASLAVLEEAGRPLHASEILVGLTERGFTLPGQDPVAALNTRLWKRSGPGGPLKRLGEAVYAPADPDEG
;
A
#
# COMPACT_ATOMS: atom_id res chain seq x y z
N MET A 1 -17.19 17.75 -29.03
CA MET A 1 -17.78 19.10 -29.14
C MET A 1 -17.00 19.97 -28.17
N VAL A 2 -16.37 21.04 -28.66
CA VAL A 2 -15.58 21.94 -27.80
C VAL A 2 -16.56 22.79 -26.99
N LEU A 3 -16.41 22.85 -25.67
CA LEU A 3 -17.21 23.74 -24.83
C LEU A 3 -17.01 25.19 -25.28
N SER A 4 -18.08 25.96 -25.35
CA SER A 4 -17.96 27.42 -25.48
C SER A 4 -17.32 28.02 -24.22
N GLU A 5 -16.71 29.19 -24.37
CA GLU A 5 -16.08 29.90 -23.25
C GLU A 5 -17.05 30.16 -22.08
N ALA A 6 -18.30 30.51 -22.40
CA ALA A 6 -19.35 30.72 -21.40
C ALA A 6 -19.68 29.43 -20.63
N GLU A 7 -19.76 28.29 -21.31
CA GLU A 7 -19.98 26.99 -20.66
C GLU A 7 -18.78 26.59 -19.81
N ALA A 8 -17.55 26.90 -20.25
CA ALA A 8 -16.33 26.60 -19.50
C ALA A 8 -16.29 27.42 -18.19
N LEU A 9 -16.64 28.71 -18.24
CA LEU A 9 -16.75 29.56 -17.05
C LEU A 9 -17.84 29.07 -16.09
N ALA A 10 -19.02 28.72 -16.61
CA ALA A 10 -20.09 28.15 -15.78
C ALA A 10 -19.66 26.85 -15.10
N ARG A 11 -18.94 25.98 -15.83
CA ARG A 11 -18.41 24.74 -15.27
C ARG A 11 -17.35 25.01 -14.19
N LEU A 12 -16.50 26.02 -14.38
CA LEU A 12 -15.49 26.42 -13.41
C LEU A 12 -16.13 26.96 -12.11
N GLU A 13 -17.19 27.75 -12.22
CA GLU A 13 -17.93 28.23 -11.05
C GLU A 13 -18.59 27.09 -10.28
N GLU A 14 -19.21 26.14 -11.00
CA GLU A 14 -19.80 24.96 -10.39
C GLU A 14 -18.75 24.12 -9.64
N LEU A 15 -17.58 23.89 -10.25
CA LEU A 15 -16.48 23.18 -9.60
C LEU A 15 -15.97 23.92 -8.35
N ARG A 16 -15.91 25.26 -8.37
CA ARG A 16 -15.55 26.06 -7.19
C ARG A 16 -16.56 25.91 -6.06
N ARG A 17 -17.87 25.94 -6.37
CA ARG A 17 -18.92 25.70 -5.38
C ARG A 17 -18.85 24.29 -4.80
N GLN A 18 -18.57 23.29 -5.63
CA GLN A 18 -18.39 21.91 -5.19
C GLN A 18 -17.21 21.77 -4.24
N ARG A 19 -16.06 22.36 -4.58
CA ARG A 19 -14.89 22.41 -3.68
C ARG A 19 -15.27 23.04 -2.33
N ASP A 20 -15.91 24.20 -2.35
CA ASP A 20 -16.26 24.92 -1.12
C ASP A 20 -17.32 24.16 -0.28
N ALA A 21 -18.14 23.31 -0.90
CA ALA A 21 -19.04 22.40 -0.19
C ALA A 21 -18.28 21.25 0.48
N ILE A 22 -17.33 20.64 -0.22
CA ILE A 22 -16.50 19.56 0.30
C ILE A 22 -15.63 20.05 1.47
N GLU A 23 -15.01 21.22 1.35
CA GLU A 23 -14.19 21.82 2.42
C GLU A 23 -15.00 22.02 3.72
N ARG A 24 -16.26 22.44 3.60
CA ARG A 24 -17.16 22.56 4.76
C ARG A 24 -17.46 21.19 5.39
N GLN A 25 -17.75 20.17 4.58
CA GLN A 25 -17.97 18.82 5.07
C GLN A 25 -16.74 18.24 5.78
N ILE A 26 -15.55 18.49 5.26
CA ILE A 26 -14.29 18.10 5.90
C ILE A 26 -14.17 18.78 7.26
N ALA A 27 -14.38 20.10 7.33
CA ALA A 27 -14.31 20.85 8.58
C ALA A 27 -15.30 20.32 9.64
N ASP A 28 -16.54 20.02 9.24
CA ASP A 28 -17.56 19.46 10.13
C ASP A 28 -17.17 18.07 10.66
N LEU A 29 -16.63 17.20 9.80
CA LEU A 29 -16.19 15.87 10.20
C LEU A 29 -14.97 15.93 11.14
N LEU A 30 -14.02 16.82 10.87
CA LEU A 30 -12.87 17.04 11.76
C LEU A 30 -13.33 17.51 13.15
N LEU A 31 -14.29 18.43 13.21
CA LEU A 31 -14.89 18.88 14.47
C LEU A 31 -15.56 17.73 15.22
N TYR A 32 -16.35 16.90 14.51
CA TYR A 32 -17.01 15.74 15.10
C TYR A 32 -16.00 14.74 15.69
N LEU A 33 -14.93 14.44 14.96
CA LEU A 33 -13.88 13.52 15.43
C LEU A 33 -13.12 14.08 16.65
N GLU A 34 -12.80 15.37 16.64
CA GLU A 34 -12.15 16.04 17.78
C GLU A 34 -13.03 16.00 19.03
N LEU A 35 -14.35 16.21 18.88
CA LEU A 35 -15.31 16.07 19.97
C LEU A 35 -15.37 14.63 20.49
N GLY A 36 -15.35 13.64 19.58
CA GLY A 36 -15.27 12.22 19.94
C GLY A 36 -14.01 11.88 20.76
N ARG A 37 -12.86 12.44 20.41
CA ARG A 37 -11.62 12.26 21.20
C ARG A 37 -11.71 12.89 22.59
N ARG A 38 -12.34 14.06 22.70
CA ARG A 38 -12.54 14.75 23.98
C ARG A 38 -13.51 14.03 24.90
N LEU A 39 -14.58 13.45 24.34
CA LEU A 39 -15.62 12.75 25.12
C LEU A 39 -15.30 11.28 25.39
N GLY A 40 -14.51 10.62 24.52
CA GLY A 40 -14.25 9.18 24.55
C GLY A 40 -12.77 8.79 24.65
N GLY A 41 -11.86 9.73 24.89
CA GLY A 41 -10.44 9.43 25.06
C GLY A 41 -10.17 8.60 26.33
N PRO A 42 -9.42 7.49 26.25
CA PRO A 42 -8.93 6.82 27.45
C PRO A 42 -7.98 7.74 28.22
N ALA A 43 -8.00 7.58 29.53
CA ALA A 43 -6.96 8.05 30.44
C ALA A 43 -5.56 7.87 29.82
N GLY A 44 -4.67 8.83 30.11
CA GLY A 44 -3.24 8.71 29.83
C GLY A 44 -2.64 7.38 30.33
N PRO A 45 -1.38 7.07 29.96
CA PRO A 45 -0.78 5.75 30.15
C PRO A 45 -0.85 5.35 31.63
N ALA A 46 -1.85 4.53 31.96
CA ALA A 46 -1.96 3.90 33.25
C ALA A 46 -0.86 2.83 33.27
N ALA A 47 0.21 3.20 33.96
CA ALA A 47 1.26 2.33 34.45
C ALA A 47 0.73 0.92 34.77
N LEU A 48 1.47 -0.07 34.27
CA LEU A 48 1.45 -1.43 34.80
C LEU A 48 1.38 -1.41 36.34
N PRO A 49 0.40 -2.09 36.98
CA PRO A 49 0.61 -2.56 38.32
C PRO A 49 1.46 -3.84 38.28
N PRO A 50 2.42 -4.02 39.20
CA PRO A 50 3.18 -5.24 39.34
C PRO A 50 2.31 -6.34 39.97
N ASP A 51 2.59 -7.57 39.55
CA ASP A 51 2.55 -8.78 40.36
C ASP A 51 1.33 -8.99 41.29
N ARG A 52 0.41 -9.85 40.87
CA ARG A 52 -0.49 -10.54 41.80
C ARG A 52 -0.65 -12.00 41.41
N ALA A 53 0.22 -12.80 42.01
CA ALA A 53 0.11 -14.22 42.34
C ALA A 53 -1.20 -14.93 41.95
N GLU A 54 -1.01 -16.00 41.17
CA GLU A 54 -1.95 -17.11 40.98
C GLU A 54 -2.48 -17.67 42.31
N PRO A 55 -3.69 -18.26 42.27
CA PRO A 55 -3.92 -19.53 42.93
C PRO A 55 -4.28 -20.65 41.93
N ALA A 56 -3.38 -21.64 41.90
CA ALA A 56 -3.54 -23.05 41.57
C ALA A 56 -4.83 -23.51 40.85
N GLN A 57 -4.71 -23.81 39.55
CA GLN A 57 -5.56 -24.80 38.89
C GLN A 57 -4.90 -26.19 38.89
N ALA A 58 -5.70 -27.20 39.23
CA ALA A 58 -5.35 -28.61 39.31
C ALA A 58 -4.75 -29.19 38.00
N PRO A 59 -3.97 -30.29 38.06
CA PRO A 59 -3.34 -30.86 36.88
C PRO A 59 -4.38 -31.37 35.87
N SER A 60 -4.32 -30.85 34.65
CA SER A 60 -5.07 -31.38 33.51
C SER A 60 -4.55 -32.79 33.14
N PRO A 61 -5.43 -33.72 32.72
CA PRO A 61 -5.00 -35.03 32.21
C PRO A 61 -4.16 -34.87 30.92
N PRO A 62 -3.24 -35.81 30.63
CA PRO A 62 -2.37 -35.71 29.46
C PRO A 62 -3.18 -35.80 28.16
N VAL A 63 -3.04 -34.77 27.33
CA VAL A 63 -3.51 -34.75 25.93
C VAL A 63 -2.69 -35.78 25.14
N PRO A 64 -3.30 -36.71 24.39
CA PRO A 64 -2.55 -37.63 23.53
C PRO A 64 -1.82 -36.88 22.41
N PRO A 65 -0.63 -37.34 21.98
CA PRO A 65 0.11 -36.68 20.91
C PRO A 65 -0.68 -36.74 19.57
N PRO A 66 -0.54 -35.73 18.70
CA PRO A 66 -1.11 -35.78 17.36
C PRO A 66 -0.45 -36.92 16.54
N PRO A 67 -1.20 -37.61 15.66
CA PRO A 67 -0.62 -38.61 14.78
C PRO A 67 0.37 -37.96 13.80
N ALA A 68 1.48 -38.67 13.56
CA ALA A 68 2.55 -38.28 12.64
C ALA A 68 2.04 -38.03 11.20
N PRO A 69 2.66 -37.12 10.43
CA PRO A 69 2.30 -36.89 9.05
C PRO A 69 2.59 -38.13 8.19
N ALA A 70 1.59 -38.56 7.44
CA ALA A 70 1.74 -39.61 6.43
C ALA A 70 2.70 -39.17 5.31
N PRO A 71 3.51 -40.09 4.76
CA PRO A 71 4.40 -39.79 3.64
C PRO A 71 3.58 -39.52 2.38
N ILE A 72 3.83 -38.37 1.75
CA ILE A 72 3.27 -38.01 0.46
C ILE A 72 3.94 -38.90 -0.61
N PRO A 73 3.19 -39.64 -1.43
CA PRO A 73 3.79 -40.43 -2.51
C PRO A 73 4.36 -39.51 -3.59
N ALA A 74 5.62 -39.76 -3.94
CA ALA A 74 6.24 -39.25 -5.16
C ALA A 74 5.58 -39.88 -6.38
N SER A 75 5.17 -39.06 -7.35
CA SER A 75 4.81 -39.51 -8.70
C SER A 75 4.75 -38.34 -9.69
N PRO A 76 4.91 -38.61 -11.00
CA PRO A 76 6.09 -38.15 -11.73
C PRO A 76 5.75 -37.33 -12.98
N ALA A 77 6.78 -37.09 -13.78
CA ALA A 77 6.78 -36.81 -15.20
C ALA A 77 6.68 -35.35 -15.64
N ALA A 78 7.80 -34.93 -16.23
CA ALA A 78 7.93 -33.83 -17.17
C ALA A 78 7.08 -34.05 -18.42
N VAL A 79 6.56 -32.95 -18.97
CA VAL A 79 6.28 -32.74 -20.41
C VAL A 79 6.27 -31.22 -20.69
N PRO A 80 6.53 -30.81 -21.95
CA PRO A 80 7.44 -29.70 -22.26
C PRO A 80 6.75 -28.35 -22.57
N ALA A 81 7.61 -27.37 -22.85
CA ALA A 81 7.38 -26.02 -23.34
C ALA A 81 6.19 -25.89 -24.31
N GLY A 82 5.24 -25.04 -23.92
CA GLY A 82 4.19 -24.51 -24.78
C GLY A 82 4.35 -23.00 -24.88
N GLU A 83 5.01 -22.58 -25.96
CA GLU A 83 5.00 -21.22 -26.48
C GLU A 83 3.55 -20.75 -26.67
N ARG A 84 3.15 -19.68 -25.98
CA ARG A 84 1.91 -18.96 -26.29
C ARG A 84 2.11 -17.46 -26.14
N ASP A 85 2.12 -16.83 -27.31
CA ASP A 85 1.55 -15.54 -27.63
C ASP A 85 1.71 -14.40 -26.61
N ARG A 86 2.69 -13.57 -26.92
CA ARG A 86 2.82 -12.18 -26.48
C ARG A 86 1.59 -11.39 -26.97
N PRO A 87 0.76 -10.80 -26.08
CA PRO A 87 -0.25 -9.84 -26.51
C PRO A 87 0.44 -8.55 -27.03
N PRO A 88 -0.07 -7.90 -28.09
CA PRO A 88 0.51 -6.67 -28.61
C PRO A 88 0.35 -5.53 -27.61
N ALA A 89 1.43 -4.77 -27.41
CA ALA A 89 1.44 -3.53 -26.66
C ALA A 89 0.55 -2.48 -27.35
N PRO A 90 -0.29 -1.71 -26.62
CA PRO A 90 -0.86 -0.49 -27.17
C PRO A 90 0.22 0.61 -27.19
N PRO A 91 0.25 1.46 -28.23
CA PRO A 91 1.20 2.56 -28.33
C PRO A 91 0.95 3.61 -27.24
N ALA A 92 2.05 4.16 -26.72
CA ALA A 92 2.07 5.31 -25.84
C ALA A 92 1.86 6.62 -26.64
N ALA A 93 1.44 7.67 -25.91
CA ALA A 93 1.04 9.04 -26.32
C ALA A 93 -0.47 9.14 -26.62
N GLU A 94 -1.25 10.01 -25.95
CA GLU A 94 -1.00 11.44 -25.72
C GLU A 94 -1.52 11.96 -24.37
N ALA A 95 -0.98 13.12 -23.98
CA ALA A 95 -1.28 13.84 -22.77
C ALA A 95 -2.66 14.53 -22.79
N GLY A 96 -3.35 14.49 -21.65
CA GLY A 96 -4.16 15.59 -21.14
C GLY A 96 -5.67 15.56 -21.42
N GLU A 97 -6.45 14.90 -20.55
CA GLU A 97 -7.84 15.25 -20.22
C GLU A 97 -8.17 14.83 -18.77
N PRO A 98 -9.05 15.54 -18.02
CA PRO A 98 -9.35 15.20 -16.63
C PRO A 98 -10.21 13.92 -16.56
N GLU A 99 -9.63 12.90 -15.90
CA GLU A 99 -10.12 11.53 -15.71
C GLU A 99 -11.40 11.42 -14.85
N ALA A 100 -12.53 11.96 -15.32
CA ALA A 100 -13.85 11.76 -14.72
C ALA A 100 -14.55 10.55 -15.35
N GLY A 101 -14.12 9.33 -14.99
CA GLY A 101 -14.80 8.11 -15.45
C GLY A 101 -14.04 6.78 -15.33
N LEU A 102 -12.81 6.77 -14.80
CA LEU A 102 -12.09 5.52 -14.63
C LEU A 102 -12.72 4.65 -13.54
N SER A 103 -12.84 3.35 -13.84
CA SER A 103 -13.17 2.33 -12.84
C SER A 103 -12.19 2.41 -11.67
N GLU A 104 -12.70 2.25 -10.46
CA GLU A 104 -11.94 2.19 -9.20
C GLU A 104 -10.72 1.24 -9.30
N THR A 105 -10.85 0.14 -10.04
CA THR A 105 -9.77 -0.82 -10.25
C THR A 105 -8.61 -0.26 -11.09
N VAL A 106 -8.88 0.65 -12.03
CA VAL A 106 -7.86 1.32 -12.84
C VAL A 106 -7.14 2.38 -12.00
N LEU A 107 -7.91 3.16 -11.22
CA LEU A 107 -7.36 4.13 -10.28
C LEU A 107 -6.43 3.45 -9.26
N ALA A 108 -6.85 2.33 -8.67
CA ALA A 108 -6.04 1.56 -7.73
C ALA A 108 -4.74 1.05 -8.36
N ARG A 109 -4.76 0.61 -9.63
CA ARG A 109 -3.55 0.17 -10.35
C ARG A 109 -2.62 1.34 -10.64
N ARG A 110 -3.15 2.50 -11.08
CA ARG A 110 -2.35 3.71 -11.31
C ARG A 110 -1.71 4.20 -10.02
N TYR A 111 -2.49 4.25 -8.94
CA TYR A 111 -1.97 4.60 -7.61
C TYR A 111 -0.86 3.64 -7.17
N GLY A 112 -1.08 2.34 -7.37
CA GLY A 112 -0.06 1.32 -7.09
C GLY A 112 1.24 1.51 -7.87
N ARG A 113 1.18 2.00 -9.13
CA ARG A 113 2.39 2.35 -9.91
C ARG A 113 3.07 3.62 -9.39
N ALA A 114 2.28 4.67 -9.13
CA ALA A 114 2.80 5.92 -8.58
C ALA A 114 3.52 5.73 -7.24
N VAL A 115 3.02 4.82 -6.38
CA VAL A 115 3.71 4.45 -5.13
C VAL A 115 5.09 3.83 -5.40
N ILE A 116 5.23 2.98 -6.42
CA ILE A 116 6.52 2.35 -6.76
C ILE A 116 7.49 3.39 -7.32
N GLU A 117 7.03 4.25 -8.23
CA GLU A 117 7.83 5.35 -8.78
C GLU A 117 8.31 6.30 -7.68
N ALA A 118 7.42 6.70 -6.77
CA ALA A 118 7.79 7.52 -5.62
C ALA A 118 8.75 6.81 -4.66
N SER A 119 8.62 5.49 -4.48
CA SER A 119 9.55 4.70 -3.65
C SER A 119 10.96 4.68 -4.26
N LEU A 120 11.06 4.59 -5.59
CA LEU A 120 12.34 4.67 -6.30
C LEU A 120 12.96 6.05 -6.13
N ALA A 121 12.19 7.12 -6.30
CA ALA A 121 12.67 8.48 -6.10
C ALA A 121 13.19 8.72 -4.67
N VAL A 122 12.55 8.13 -3.64
CA VAL A 122 13.03 8.19 -2.25
C VAL A 122 14.39 7.49 -2.11
N LEU A 123 14.54 6.32 -2.72
CA LEU A 123 15.78 5.54 -2.67
C LEU A 123 16.93 6.24 -3.42
N GLU A 124 16.63 6.82 -4.59
CA GLU A 124 17.58 7.59 -5.38
C GLU A 124 18.06 8.85 -4.64
N GLU A 125 17.12 9.61 -4.06
CA GLU A 125 17.46 10.81 -3.27
C GLU A 125 18.30 10.47 -2.04
N ALA A 126 18.00 9.35 -1.38
CA ALA A 126 18.77 8.91 -0.21
C ALA A 126 20.17 8.40 -0.56
N GLY A 127 20.41 7.97 -1.81
CA GLY A 127 21.71 7.46 -2.28
C GLY A 127 22.22 6.23 -1.51
N ARG A 128 21.35 5.54 -0.76
CA ARG A 128 21.68 4.37 0.06
C ARG A 128 20.49 3.41 0.15
N PRO A 129 20.71 2.12 0.43
CA PRO A 129 19.61 1.21 0.71
C PRO A 129 18.82 1.67 1.94
N LEU A 130 17.49 1.56 1.87
CA LEU A 130 16.58 1.96 2.94
C LEU A 130 15.67 0.81 3.36
N HIS A 131 15.30 0.81 4.64
CA HIS A 131 14.25 -0.08 5.13
C HIS A 131 12.86 0.40 4.69
N ALA A 132 11.89 -0.50 4.54
CA ALA A 132 10.53 -0.18 4.10
C ALA A 132 9.87 0.89 4.98
N SER A 133 10.17 0.94 6.28
CA SER A 133 9.67 1.99 7.17
C SER A 133 10.25 3.37 6.83
N GLU A 134 11.53 3.47 6.46
CA GLU A 134 12.15 4.74 6.04
C GLU A 134 11.58 5.19 4.70
N ILE A 135 11.40 4.26 3.75
CA ILE A 135 10.76 4.56 2.47
C ILE A 135 9.33 5.08 2.69
N LEU A 136 8.58 4.49 3.63
CA LEU A 136 7.23 4.94 3.98
C LEU A 136 7.20 6.37 4.52
N VAL A 137 8.19 6.78 5.31
CA VAL A 137 8.31 8.17 5.78
C VAL A 137 8.45 9.11 4.58
N GLY A 138 9.39 8.83 3.68
CA GLY A 138 9.60 9.64 2.48
C GLY A 138 8.38 9.66 1.53
N LEU A 139 7.60 8.59 1.47
CA LEU A 139 6.32 8.54 0.75
C LEU A 139 5.25 9.41 1.41
N THR A 140 5.18 9.40 2.74
CA THR A 140 4.20 10.18 3.51
C THR A 140 4.47 11.68 3.38
N GLU A 141 5.75 12.08 3.39
CA GLU A 141 6.17 13.47 3.12
C GLU A 141 5.76 13.94 1.72
N ARG A 142 5.67 13.01 0.75
CA ARG A 142 5.19 13.26 -0.62
C ARG A 142 3.67 13.13 -0.76
N GLY A 143 2.94 12.91 0.34
CA GLY A 143 1.47 12.82 0.35
C GLY A 143 0.89 11.46 -0.02
N PHE A 144 1.70 10.40 -0.10
CA PHE A 144 1.19 9.04 -0.31
C PHE A 144 0.72 8.41 1.00
N THR A 145 -0.39 7.67 0.92
CA THR A 145 -0.92 6.89 2.04
C THR A 145 -1.20 5.47 1.57
N LEU A 146 -0.87 4.48 2.39
CA LEU A 146 -1.09 3.08 2.05
C LEU A 146 -2.28 2.54 2.84
N PRO A 147 -3.25 1.89 2.19
CA PRO A 147 -4.39 1.30 2.87
C PRO A 147 -3.95 0.05 3.65
N GLY A 148 -4.60 -0.18 4.80
CA GLY A 148 -4.40 -1.35 5.64
C GLY A 148 -4.09 -0.99 7.10
N GLN A 149 -4.11 -1.99 7.98
CA GLN A 149 -3.79 -1.83 9.40
C GLN A 149 -2.29 -1.60 9.63
N ASP A 150 -1.43 -2.21 8.79
CA ASP A 150 0.02 -2.01 8.82
C ASP A 150 0.50 -1.50 7.45
N PRO A 151 0.76 -0.18 7.31
CA PRO A 151 1.22 0.40 6.06
C PRO A 151 2.66 -0.02 5.70
N VAL A 152 3.50 -0.37 6.67
CA VAL A 152 4.88 -0.84 6.43
C VAL A 152 4.84 -2.23 5.81
N ALA A 153 4.06 -3.16 6.38
CA ALA A 153 3.88 -4.49 5.81
C ALA A 153 3.22 -4.43 4.42
N ALA A 154 2.25 -3.54 4.23
CA ALA A 154 1.62 -3.31 2.93
C ALA A 154 2.62 -2.77 1.89
N LEU A 155 3.51 -1.85 2.26
CA LEU A 155 4.57 -1.36 1.40
C LEU A 155 5.57 -2.49 1.07
N ASN A 156 6.06 -3.19 2.09
CA ASN A 156 7.02 -4.27 1.97
C ASN A 156 6.54 -5.36 1.00
N THR A 157 5.26 -5.74 1.10
CA THR A 157 4.67 -6.74 0.20
C THR A 157 4.66 -6.26 -1.26
N ARG A 158 4.43 -4.96 -1.50
CA ARG A 158 4.43 -4.39 -2.86
C ARG A 158 5.86 -4.30 -3.42
N LEU A 159 6.82 -3.81 -2.62
CA LEU A 159 8.21 -3.69 -3.03
C LEU A 159 8.83 -5.06 -3.30
N TRP A 160 8.61 -6.05 -2.43
CA TRP A 160 9.07 -7.42 -2.65
C TRP A 160 8.54 -8.00 -3.96
N LYS A 161 7.25 -7.86 -4.26
CA LYS A 161 6.66 -8.31 -5.55
C LYS A 161 7.25 -7.62 -6.78
N ARG A 162 8.00 -6.54 -6.61
CA ARG A 162 8.68 -5.78 -7.67
C ARG A 162 10.19 -5.91 -7.62
N SER A 163 10.74 -6.62 -6.65
CA SER A 163 12.19 -6.85 -6.49
C SER A 163 12.68 -8.13 -7.16
N GLY A 164 11.93 -8.66 -8.13
CA GLY A 164 12.29 -9.88 -8.87
C GLY A 164 13.31 -9.61 -9.98
N PRO A 165 13.74 -10.64 -10.72
CA PRO A 165 14.67 -10.50 -11.84
C PRO A 165 14.15 -9.50 -12.88
N GLY A 166 14.98 -8.52 -13.27
CA GLY A 166 14.60 -7.43 -14.18
C GLY A 166 13.59 -6.43 -13.59
N GLY A 167 13.36 -6.47 -12.27
CA GLY A 167 12.55 -5.50 -11.55
C GLY A 167 13.32 -4.21 -11.25
N PRO A 168 12.64 -3.08 -11.03
CA PRO A 168 13.30 -1.79 -10.77
C PRO A 168 13.94 -1.70 -9.37
N LEU A 169 13.72 -2.70 -8.52
CA LEU A 169 14.16 -2.73 -7.14
C LEU A 169 15.00 -3.98 -6.90
N LYS A 170 15.97 -3.86 -6.02
CA LYS A 170 16.74 -4.97 -5.48
C LYS A 170 16.45 -5.08 -3.99
N ARG A 171 16.20 -6.31 -3.52
CA ARG A 171 16.05 -6.59 -2.10
C ARG A 171 17.40 -7.04 -1.54
N LEU A 172 17.92 -6.31 -0.56
CA LEU A 172 19.23 -6.57 0.06
C LEU A 172 19.13 -7.26 1.41
N GLY A 173 17.95 -7.28 2.02
CA GLY A 173 17.74 -7.90 3.32
C GLY A 173 16.27 -7.98 3.71
N GLU A 174 16.01 -8.10 5.01
CA GLU A 174 14.65 -8.06 5.54
C GLU A 174 14.08 -6.65 5.38
N ALA A 175 13.15 -6.49 4.44
CA ALA A 175 12.51 -5.21 4.10
C ALA A 175 13.49 -4.05 3.77
N VAL A 176 14.74 -4.36 3.42
CA VAL A 176 15.73 -3.38 2.93
C VAL A 176 15.79 -3.45 1.41
N TYR A 177 15.62 -2.29 0.78
CA TYR A 177 15.52 -2.13 -0.67
C TYR A 177 16.54 -1.12 -1.19
N ALA A 178 16.97 -1.32 -2.42
CA ALA A 178 17.81 -0.44 -3.20
C ALA A 178 17.26 -0.34 -4.64
N PRO A 179 17.56 0.74 -5.40
CA PRO A 179 17.26 0.75 -6.82
C PRO A 179 18.07 -0.33 -7.53
N ALA A 180 17.51 -0.94 -8.58
CA ALA A 180 18.25 -1.87 -9.41
C ALA A 180 19.30 -1.11 -10.23
N ASP A 181 20.47 -1.73 -10.45
CA ASP A 181 21.52 -1.16 -11.27
C ASP A 181 21.03 -1.07 -12.73
N PRO A 182 21.23 0.06 -13.43
CA PRO A 182 20.74 0.26 -14.80
C PRO A 182 21.40 -0.68 -15.83
N ASP A 183 22.43 -1.44 -15.45
CA ASP A 183 23.22 -2.32 -16.31
C ASP A 183 22.88 -3.82 -16.17
N GLU A 184 21.87 -4.19 -15.38
CA GLU A 184 21.50 -5.61 -15.10
C GLU A 184 20.21 -6.07 -15.82
N GLY A 185 19.98 -5.57 -17.05
CA GLY A 185 18.81 -5.87 -17.90
C GLY A 185 19.15 -6.42 -19.28
#